data_AF-A0A354DDX0-F1
#
_entry.id   AF-A0A354DDX0-F1
#
_cell.length_a   1.000
_cell.length_b   1.000
_cell.length_c   1.000
_cell.angle_alpha   90.00
_cell.angle_beta   90.00
_cell.angle_gamma   90.00
#
_symmetry.space_group_name_H-M   'P 1'
#
loop_
_entity.id
_entity.type
_entity.pdbx_description
1 polymer ?
#
loop_
_entity_poly.entity_id
_entity_poly.type
_entity_poly.pdbx_seq_one_letter_code
_entity_poly.pdbx_strand_id
1 'polypeptide(L)'
;MVNSINLYEKKICSQNGEDGIIEELFRRIGTTNRLFVEFGVEEGHECNCAALALFKQWTGLMIEGNEENYKKLATVYSTYPRIKTLKHFITQENIIPIFKSINVPLQFDLLSIDIDGNDYWVWQALHQYKPRLVVIEYNAHFPPPQKRVVQYNPHLSWNGTSYFGASLTSLYELGKKLGYALIGTDKM
;
A
#
# COMPACT_ATOMS: atom_id res chain seq x y z
N MET A 1 -15.08 -18.44 -16.96
CA MET A 1 -15.61 -17.19 -16.38
C MET A 1 -14.62 -16.09 -16.65
N VAL A 2 -15.10 -14.94 -17.15
CA VAL A 2 -14.26 -13.76 -17.39
C VAL A 2 -13.84 -13.21 -16.01
N ASN A 3 -12.73 -13.75 -15.48
CA ASN A 3 -12.21 -13.49 -14.13
C ASN A 3 -11.37 -12.21 -14.08
N SER A 4 -11.84 -11.11 -14.68
CA SER A 4 -11.13 -9.84 -14.59
C SER A 4 -11.56 -9.11 -13.33
N ILE A 5 -10.63 -8.90 -12.40
CA ILE A 5 -10.84 -8.06 -11.21
C ILE A 5 -11.25 -6.62 -11.60
N ASN A 6 -10.86 -6.18 -12.80
CA ASN A 6 -11.18 -4.85 -13.33
C ASN A 6 -12.67 -4.64 -13.68
N LEU A 7 -13.50 -5.68 -13.63
CA LEU A 7 -14.96 -5.52 -13.73
C LEU A 7 -15.57 -4.96 -12.44
N TYR A 8 -14.80 -4.99 -11.35
CA TYR A 8 -15.22 -4.55 -10.03
C TYR A 8 -14.58 -3.22 -9.65
N GLU A 9 -13.87 -2.56 -10.56
CA GLU A 9 -13.33 -1.23 -10.32
C GLU A 9 -14.43 -0.25 -9.91
N LYS A 10 -14.17 0.45 -8.82
CA LYS A 10 -15.05 1.49 -8.29
C LYS A 10 -14.19 2.44 -7.48
N LYS A 11 -14.33 3.73 -7.74
CA LYS A 11 -13.68 4.80 -6.96
C LYS A 11 -14.63 5.29 -5.87
N ILE A 12 -14.18 5.27 -4.62
CA ILE A 12 -14.83 5.90 -3.47
C ILE A 12 -13.85 6.90 -2.84
N CYS A 13 -12.68 6.41 -2.43
CA CYS A 13 -11.59 7.19 -1.85
C CYS A 13 -10.21 6.82 -2.46
N SER A 14 -10.04 5.74 -3.22
CA SER A 14 -8.76 5.45 -3.87
C SER A 14 -8.53 6.36 -5.08
N GLN A 15 -7.30 6.42 -5.59
CA GLN A 15 -6.96 7.26 -6.74
C GLN A 15 -7.68 6.82 -8.02
N ASN A 16 -7.80 5.51 -8.26
CA ASN A 16 -8.47 4.93 -9.42
C ASN A 16 -9.62 4.00 -8.97
N GLY A 17 -9.69 2.78 -9.50
CA GLY A 17 -10.74 1.81 -9.23
C GLY A 17 -10.44 0.81 -8.09
N GLU A 18 -9.39 1.04 -7.31
CA GLU A 18 -8.84 0.10 -6.32
C GLU A 18 -9.83 -0.25 -5.22
N ASP A 19 -10.66 0.69 -4.73
CA ASP A 19 -11.61 0.40 -3.64
C ASP A 19 -12.51 -0.80 -3.99
N GLY A 20 -13.05 -0.81 -5.22
CA GLY A 20 -13.91 -1.89 -5.69
C GLY A 20 -13.17 -3.21 -5.93
N ILE A 21 -11.92 -3.13 -6.43
CA ILE A 21 -11.05 -4.31 -6.56
C ILE A 21 -10.76 -4.91 -5.18
N ILE A 22 -10.37 -4.10 -4.20
CA ILE A 22 -10.07 -4.51 -2.83
C ILE A 22 -11.30 -5.14 -2.18
N GLU A 23 -12.47 -4.52 -2.31
CA GLU A 23 -13.73 -5.06 -1.80
C GLU A 23 -14.05 -6.43 -2.42
N GLU A 24 -13.93 -6.57 -3.74
CA GLU A 24 -14.16 -7.84 -4.43
C GLU A 24 -13.16 -8.93 -4.02
N LEU A 25 -11.87 -8.58 -3.88
CA LEU A 25 -10.85 -9.53 -3.47
C LEU A 25 -11.13 -10.06 -2.06
N PHE A 26 -11.46 -9.18 -1.10
CA PHE A 26 -11.84 -9.61 0.24
C PHE A 26 -13.20 -10.31 0.30
N ARG A 27 -14.12 -10.05 -0.64
CA ARG A 27 -15.33 -10.87 -0.81
C ARG A 27 -14.99 -12.31 -1.22
N ARG A 28 -13.95 -12.51 -2.03
CA ARG A 28 -13.50 -13.85 -2.48
C ARG A 28 -12.69 -14.60 -1.44
N ILE A 29 -11.70 -13.93 -0.83
CA ILE A 29 -10.78 -14.59 0.10
C ILE A 29 -11.26 -14.52 1.56
N GLY A 30 -12.28 -13.72 1.87
CA GLY A 30 -12.72 -13.43 3.24
C GLY A 30 -11.75 -12.48 3.98
N THR A 31 -12.01 -12.19 5.26
CA THR A 31 -11.15 -11.37 6.14
C THR A 31 -10.78 -12.17 7.39
N THR A 32 -9.64 -11.88 8.02
CA THR A 32 -9.25 -12.50 9.30
C THR A 32 -9.36 -11.52 10.46
N ASN A 33 -8.81 -10.31 10.32
CA ASN A 33 -8.73 -9.34 11.41
C ASN A 33 -9.17 -7.93 11.01
N ARG A 34 -9.47 -7.69 9.72
CA ARG A 34 -9.80 -6.39 9.14
C ARG A 34 -8.81 -5.31 9.55
N LEU A 35 -7.53 -5.68 9.60
CA LEU A 35 -6.42 -4.78 9.81
C LEU A 35 -5.79 -4.44 8.47
N PHE A 36 -5.69 -3.14 8.20
CA PHE A 36 -4.86 -2.62 7.12
C PHE A 36 -3.65 -1.86 7.64
N VAL A 37 -2.61 -1.79 6.82
CA VAL A 37 -1.49 -0.88 6.97
C VAL A 37 -1.24 -0.21 5.62
N GLU A 38 -1.13 1.12 5.60
CA GLU A 38 -0.87 1.89 4.38
C GLU A 38 0.26 2.90 4.59
N PHE A 39 1.13 3.03 3.58
CA PHE A 39 2.24 3.98 3.54
C PHE A 39 2.00 5.02 2.45
N GLY A 40 2.40 6.27 2.71
CA GLY A 40 2.29 7.41 1.79
C GLY A 40 0.83 7.76 1.49
N VAL A 41 0.07 7.96 2.56
CA VAL A 41 -1.37 8.30 2.48
C VAL A 41 -1.63 9.78 2.21
N GLU A 42 -0.59 10.61 2.15
CA GLU A 42 -0.68 12.06 2.08
C GLU A 42 -1.62 12.64 3.16
N GLU A 43 -2.66 13.37 2.76
CA GLU A 43 -3.66 13.96 3.64
C GLU A 43 -4.73 12.94 4.09
N GLY A 44 -4.71 11.72 3.55
CA GLY A 44 -5.59 10.61 3.92
C GLY A 44 -7.01 10.69 3.37
N HIS A 45 -7.23 11.58 2.40
CA HIS A 45 -8.50 11.73 1.67
C HIS A 45 -8.58 10.81 0.45
N GLU A 46 -7.49 10.74 -0.32
CA GLU A 46 -7.35 9.89 -1.50
C GLU A 46 -6.29 8.80 -1.23
N CYS A 47 -6.70 7.62 -0.74
CA CYS A 47 -5.80 6.48 -0.53
C CYS A 47 -6.57 5.15 -0.49
N ASN A 48 -5.88 4.03 -0.68
CA ASN A 48 -6.50 2.72 -0.90
C ASN A 48 -7.24 2.16 0.32
N CYS A 49 -6.92 2.64 1.53
CA CYS A 49 -7.58 2.20 2.76
C CYS A 49 -8.57 3.21 3.34
N ALA A 50 -8.73 4.40 2.77
CA ALA A 50 -9.66 5.41 3.28
C ALA A 50 -11.11 4.91 3.30
N ALA A 51 -11.60 4.26 2.24
CA ALA A 51 -12.96 3.72 2.21
C ALA A 51 -13.16 2.62 3.27
N LEU A 52 -12.12 1.82 3.55
CA LEU A 52 -12.16 0.79 4.59
C LEU A 52 -12.23 1.40 6.00
N ALA A 53 -11.45 2.45 6.22
CA ALA A 53 -11.40 3.20 7.47
C ALA A 53 -12.72 3.90 7.78
N LEU A 54 -13.26 4.63 6.80
CA LEU A 54 -14.43 5.50 6.96
C LEU A 54 -15.75 4.72 6.96
N PHE A 55 -15.88 3.69 6.11
CA PHE A 55 -17.18 3.09 5.82
C PHE A 55 -17.29 1.60 6.18
N LYS A 56 -16.18 0.89 6.35
CA LYS A 56 -16.19 -0.58 6.55
C LYS A 56 -15.75 -1.02 7.94
N GLN A 57 -15.48 -0.08 8.85
CA GLN A 57 -15.09 -0.33 10.25
C GLN A 57 -13.82 -1.16 10.40
N TRP A 58 -12.88 -1.05 9.46
CA TRP A 58 -11.56 -1.68 9.60
C TRP A 58 -10.73 -0.95 10.66
N THR A 59 -9.79 -1.68 11.26
CA THR A 59 -8.72 -1.10 12.08
C THR A 59 -7.53 -0.83 11.16
N GLY A 60 -6.81 0.26 11.40
CA GLY A 60 -5.84 0.74 10.43
C GLY A 60 -4.62 1.40 11.03
N LEU A 61 -3.50 1.27 10.33
CA LEU A 61 -2.35 2.16 10.44
C LEU A 61 -2.16 2.92 9.13
N MET A 62 -2.08 4.23 9.21
CA MET A 62 -1.75 5.12 8.10
C MET A 62 -0.46 5.87 8.42
N ILE A 63 0.55 5.74 7.55
CA ILE A 63 1.86 6.37 7.75
C ILE A 63 2.13 7.39 6.67
N GLU A 64 2.53 8.59 7.07
CA GLU A 64 2.88 9.70 6.16
C GLU A 64 4.24 10.30 6.53
N GLY A 65 5.08 10.57 5.52
CA GLY A 65 6.43 11.08 5.70
C GLY A 65 6.53 12.60 5.79
N ASN A 66 5.69 13.31 5.04
CA ASN A 66 5.63 14.76 5.01
C ASN A 66 4.87 15.32 6.22
N GLU A 67 5.45 16.35 6.86
CA GLU A 67 4.91 16.94 8.09
C GLU A 67 3.57 17.65 7.89
N GLU A 68 3.39 18.34 6.77
CA GLU A 68 2.19 19.13 6.47
C GLU A 68 1.02 18.21 6.11
N ASN A 69 1.29 17.20 5.27
CA ASN A 69 0.33 16.15 4.94
C ASN A 69 -0.08 15.37 6.20
N TYR A 70 0.89 14.97 7.03
CA TYR A 70 0.62 14.27 8.28
C TYR A 70 -0.29 15.07 9.23
N LYS A 71 -0.09 16.39 9.37
CA LYS A 71 -0.96 17.22 10.23
C LYS A 71 -2.41 17.18 9.76
N LYS A 72 -2.63 17.21 8.45
CA LYS A 72 -3.97 17.09 7.85
C LYS A 72 -4.53 15.69 8.06
N LEU A 73 -3.75 14.65 7.76
CA LEU A 73 -4.10 13.24 8.03
C LEU A 73 -4.54 13.02 9.48
N ALA A 74 -3.73 13.48 10.45
CA ALA A 74 -4.03 13.34 11.86
C ALA A 74 -5.31 14.08 12.26
N THR A 75 -5.60 15.23 11.63
CA THR A 75 -6.84 15.97 11.83
C THR A 75 -8.04 15.18 11.30
N VAL A 76 -7.95 14.68 10.06
CA VAL A 76 -9.00 13.89 9.39
C VAL A 76 -9.39 12.67 10.21
N TYR A 77 -8.41 11.93 10.72
CA TYR A 77 -8.65 10.67 11.43
C TYR A 77 -8.76 10.82 12.96
N SER A 78 -8.71 12.05 13.51
CA SER A 78 -8.77 12.32 14.95
C SER A 78 -10.02 11.77 15.65
N THR A 79 -11.13 11.66 14.94
CA THR A 79 -12.42 11.14 15.45
C THR A 79 -12.64 9.65 15.16
N TYR A 80 -11.66 8.97 14.55
CA TYR A 80 -11.73 7.55 14.17
C TYR A 80 -10.80 6.71 15.05
N PRO A 81 -11.24 6.27 16.25
CA PRO A 81 -10.37 5.63 17.25
C PRO A 81 -9.75 4.29 16.81
N ARG A 82 -10.24 3.69 15.72
CA ARG A 82 -9.67 2.47 15.11
C ARG A 82 -8.50 2.74 14.19
N ILE A 83 -8.25 3.99 13.84
CA ILE A 83 -7.22 4.40 12.89
C ILE A 83 -6.10 5.07 13.67
N LYS A 84 -4.90 4.51 13.57
CA LYS A 84 -3.67 5.14 14.04
C LYS A 84 -3.01 5.84 12.88
N THR A 85 -2.67 7.10 13.06
CA THR A 85 -1.83 7.85 12.12
C THR A 85 -0.42 7.96 12.69
N LEU A 86 0.59 7.90 11.83
CA LEU A 86 1.99 7.98 12.22
C LEU A 86 2.77 8.87 11.26
N LYS A 87 3.51 9.84 11.80
CA LYS A 87 4.46 10.63 11.04
C LYS A 87 5.78 9.87 10.94
N HIS A 88 6.10 9.33 9.78
CA HIS A 88 7.40 8.68 9.56
C HIS A 88 7.75 8.59 8.08
N PHE A 89 8.97 9.01 7.71
CA PHE A 89 9.52 8.71 6.40
C PHE A 89 10.03 7.26 6.40
N ILE A 90 9.40 6.39 5.61
CA ILE A 90 9.67 4.95 5.66
C ILE A 90 10.93 4.60 4.86
N THR A 91 11.78 3.75 5.45
CA THR A 91 12.99 3.21 4.82
C THR A 91 13.08 1.70 5.04
N GLN A 92 14.01 1.04 4.34
CA GLN A 92 14.24 -0.40 4.49
C GLN A 92 14.64 -0.76 5.93
N GLU A 93 15.38 0.11 6.63
CA GLU A 93 15.90 -0.15 7.97
C GLU A 93 14.85 0.09 9.06
N ASN A 94 13.95 1.06 8.87
CA ASN A 94 13.04 1.49 9.92
C ASN A 94 11.68 0.79 9.92
N ILE A 95 11.27 0.18 8.79
CA ILE A 95 9.92 -0.37 8.67
C ILE A 95 9.64 -1.50 9.67
N ILE A 96 10.63 -2.37 9.92
CA ILE A 96 10.51 -3.45 10.89
C ILE A 96 10.42 -2.92 12.34
N PRO A 97 11.30 -2.02 12.80
CA PRO A 97 11.13 -1.33 14.08
C PRO A 97 9.76 -0.67 14.25
N ILE A 98 9.25 0.01 13.21
CA ILE A 98 7.93 0.68 13.24
C ILE A 98 6.82 -0.35 13.44
N PHE A 99 6.81 -1.43 12.65
CA PHE A 99 5.79 -2.47 12.78
C PHE A 99 5.81 -3.12 14.17
N LYS A 100 7.00 -3.32 14.74
CA LYS A 100 7.15 -3.85 16.10
C LYS A 100 6.63 -2.88 17.17
N SER A 101 6.95 -1.57 17.08
CA SER A 101 6.60 -0.60 18.12
C SER A 101 5.09 -0.41 18.30
N ILE A 102 4.31 -0.66 17.24
CA ILE A 102 2.85 -0.57 17.24
C ILE A 102 2.14 -1.93 17.23
N ASN A 103 2.90 -3.02 17.37
CA ASN A 103 2.40 -4.39 17.42
C ASN A 103 1.60 -4.83 16.18
N VAL A 104 2.08 -4.49 14.97
CA VAL A 104 1.51 -5.08 13.74
C VAL A 104 1.73 -6.60 13.78
N PRO A 105 0.67 -7.43 13.69
CA PRO A 105 0.82 -8.87 13.69
C PRO A 105 1.53 -9.34 12.42
N LEU A 106 2.23 -10.48 12.50
CA LEU A 106 2.90 -11.06 11.33
C LEU A 106 1.92 -11.39 10.20
N GLN A 107 0.67 -11.71 10.52
CA GLN A 107 -0.39 -11.96 9.55
C GLN A 107 -1.51 -10.93 9.74
N PHE A 108 -1.89 -10.23 8.67
CA PHE A 108 -2.98 -9.25 8.65
C PHE A 108 -3.65 -9.20 7.28
N ASP A 109 -4.76 -8.48 7.14
CA ASP A 109 -5.55 -8.56 5.91
C ASP A 109 -4.95 -7.76 4.75
N LEU A 110 -4.63 -6.47 4.93
CA LEU A 110 -4.25 -5.59 3.82
C LEU A 110 -2.96 -4.79 4.08
N LEU A 111 -2.02 -4.82 3.15
CA LEU A 111 -0.90 -3.90 3.07
C LEU A 111 -1.02 -3.07 1.78
N SER A 112 -1.00 -1.75 1.88
CA SER A 112 -0.91 -0.81 0.75
C SER A 112 0.42 -0.05 0.84
N ILE A 113 1.17 0.01 -0.27
CA ILE A 113 2.48 0.65 -0.36
C ILE A 113 2.47 1.61 -1.55
N ASP A 114 2.57 2.90 -1.26
CA ASP A 114 2.68 3.94 -2.26
C ASP A 114 3.54 5.08 -1.69
N ILE A 115 4.86 5.00 -1.86
CA ILE A 115 5.81 5.97 -1.29
C ILE A 115 6.74 6.58 -2.35
N ASP A 116 6.34 6.50 -3.62
CA ASP A 116 6.97 7.11 -4.79
C ASP A 116 8.50 6.92 -4.87
N GLY A 117 9.02 5.74 -4.51
CA GLY A 117 10.45 5.54 -4.37
C GLY A 117 10.86 4.15 -3.92
N ASN A 118 11.04 3.97 -2.61
CA ASN A 118 11.63 2.74 -2.07
C ASN A 118 10.63 1.59 -1.91
N ASP A 119 9.49 1.60 -2.62
CA ASP A 119 8.37 0.65 -2.53
C ASP A 119 8.84 -0.80 -2.56
N TYR A 120 9.69 -1.13 -3.54
CA TYR A 120 10.28 -2.46 -3.70
C TYR A 120 11.14 -2.86 -2.49
N TRP A 121 11.98 -1.95 -1.99
CA TRP A 121 12.94 -2.22 -0.91
C TRP A 121 12.24 -2.35 0.43
N VAL A 122 11.25 -1.51 0.70
CA VAL A 122 10.39 -1.56 1.89
C VAL A 122 9.58 -2.85 1.89
N TRP A 123 8.96 -3.22 0.77
CA TRP A 123 8.23 -4.48 0.69
C TRP A 123 9.15 -5.70 0.88
N GLN A 124 10.36 -5.66 0.30
CA GLN A 124 11.36 -6.70 0.49
C GLN A 124 11.77 -6.85 1.96
N ALA A 125 11.98 -5.74 2.69
CA ALA A 125 12.31 -5.79 4.12
C ALA A 125 11.23 -6.50 4.94
N LEU A 126 9.96 -6.33 4.57
CA LEU A 126 8.79 -6.92 5.20
C LEU A 126 8.62 -8.43 4.97
N HIS A 127 9.62 -9.16 4.46
CA HIS A 127 9.54 -10.59 4.12
C HIS A 127 8.96 -11.53 5.22
N GLN A 128 9.16 -11.18 6.50
CA GLN A 128 8.61 -11.93 7.65
C GLN A 128 7.11 -11.70 7.88
N TYR A 129 6.56 -10.59 7.38
CA TYR A 129 5.14 -10.26 7.42
C TYR A 129 4.41 -10.88 6.22
N LYS A 130 3.19 -11.35 6.47
CA LYS A 130 2.33 -12.07 5.53
C LYS A 130 0.94 -11.42 5.50
N PRO A 131 0.81 -10.17 5.03
CA PRO A 131 -0.49 -9.61 4.67
C PRO A 131 -1.20 -10.54 3.67
N ARG A 132 -2.53 -10.61 3.71
CA ARG A 132 -3.29 -11.50 2.81
C ARG A 132 -3.49 -10.91 1.43
N LEU A 133 -3.55 -9.58 1.35
CA LEU A 133 -3.54 -8.80 0.12
C LEU A 133 -2.47 -7.70 0.23
N VAL A 134 -1.68 -7.54 -0.84
CA VAL A 134 -0.75 -6.43 -1.01
C VAL A 134 -1.19 -5.62 -2.22
N VAL A 135 -1.36 -4.31 -2.02
CA VAL A 135 -1.55 -3.31 -3.07
C VAL A 135 -0.27 -2.48 -3.09
N ILE A 136 0.33 -2.30 -4.26
CA ILE A 136 1.60 -1.59 -4.39
C ILE A 136 1.63 -0.80 -5.69
N GLU A 137 2.03 0.46 -5.61
CA GLU A 137 2.24 1.32 -6.77
C GLU A 137 3.33 0.73 -7.68
N TYR A 138 3.16 0.85 -8.99
CA TYR A 138 4.18 0.44 -9.95
C TYR A 138 4.38 1.50 -11.01
N ASN A 139 5.62 1.60 -11.47
CA ASN A 139 5.99 2.53 -12.51
C ASN A 139 5.60 1.97 -13.89
N ALA A 140 4.48 2.45 -14.43
CA ALA A 140 3.92 2.04 -15.72
C ALA A 140 4.73 2.51 -16.94
N HIS A 141 5.73 3.39 -16.76
CA HIS A 141 6.63 3.82 -17.85
C HIS A 141 7.46 2.65 -18.41
N PHE A 142 7.63 1.59 -17.62
CA PHE A 142 8.41 0.41 -17.99
C PHE A 142 7.48 -0.79 -18.23
N PRO A 143 7.00 -1.02 -19.47
CA PRO A 143 6.08 -2.10 -19.75
C PRO A 143 6.73 -3.48 -19.54
N PRO A 144 5.96 -4.51 -19.15
CA PRO A 144 6.47 -5.88 -19.10
C PRO A 144 7.08 -6.32 -20.44
N PRO A 145 8.18 -7.11 -20.44
CA PRO A 145 8.84 -7.71 -19.28
C PRO A 145 10.01 -6.87 -18.74
N GLN A 146 10.04 -5.55 -18.94
CA GLN A 146 11.13 -4.71 -18.44
C GLN A 146 11.24 -4.80 -16.92
N LYS A 147 12.48 -4.85 -16.43
CA LYS A 147 12.82 -4.92 -15.00
C LYS A 147 13.55 -3.66 -14.60
N ARG A 148 12.86 -2.81 -13.85
CA ARG A 148 13.38 -1.59 -13.25
C ARG A 148 13.01 -1.54 -11.78
N VAL A 149 13.94 -1.08 -10.98
CA VAL A 149 13.79 -0.77 -9.56
C VAL A 149 14.70 0.42 -9.34
N VAL A 150 14.21 1.48 -8.71
CA VAL A 150 15.09 2.59 -8.31
C VAL A 150 16.20 2.06 -7.40
N GLN A 151 17.41 2.62 -7.52
CA GLN A 151 18.46 2.33 -6.57
C GLN A 151 18.01 2.76 -5.18
N TYR A 152 18.18 1.87 -4.20
CA TYR A 152 17.86 2.18 -2.82
C TYR A 152 18.61 3.43 -2.35
N ASN A 153 17.85 4.38 -1.81
CA ASN A 153 18.38 5.57 -1.15
C ASN A 153 17.40 5.97 -0.04
N PRO A 154 17.80 5.95 1.25
CA PRO A 154 16.91 6.24 2.38
C PRO A 154 16.44 7.69 2.43
N HIS A 155 16.99 8.56 1.59
CA HIS A 155 16.62 9.98 1.46
C HIS A 155 15.94 10.28 0.12
N LEU A 156 15.61 9.26 -0.68
CA LEU A 156 14.93 9.44 -1.96
C LEU A 156 13.52 9.99 -1.74
N SER A 157 13.31 11.24 -2.13
CA SER A 157 11.99 11.81 -2.32
C SER A 157 11.73 11.92 -3.82
N TRP A 158 10.52 11.61 -4.26
CA TRP A 158 10.14 11.83 -5.64
C TRP A 158 10.25 13.31 -6.01
N ASN A 159 10.64 13.56 -7.25
CA ASN A 159 10.93 14.89 -7.78
C ASN A 159 10.13 15.21 -9.05
N GLY A 160 9.04 14.48 -9.31
CA GLY A 160 8.20 14.67 -10.49
C GLY A 160 8.71 14.01 -11.77
N THR A 161 9.79 13.23 -11.70
CA THR A 161 10.36 12.52 -12.86
C THR A 161 9.82 11.09 -12.99
N SER A 162 10.13 10.38 -14.07
CA SER A 162 9.81 8.95 -14.21
C SER A 162 10.72 8.02 -13.39
N TYR A 163 11.58 8.56 -12.52
CA TYR A 163 12.47 7.79 -11.63
C TYR A 163 11.84 7.61 -10.24
N PHE A 164 10.96 6.62 -10.12
CA PHE A 164 10.29 6.23 -8.88
C PHE A 164 9.95 4.73 -8.89
N GLY A 165 9.75 4.17 -7.70
CA GLY A 165 9.23 2.83 -7.48
C GLY A 165 9.93 1.71 -8.27
N ALA A 166 9.12 0.82 -8.82
CA ALA A 166 9.59 -0.32 -9.60
C ALA A 166 8.60 -0.67 -10.73
N SER A 167 9.11 -1.27 -11.81
CA SER A 167 8.27 -1.80 -12.89
C SER A 167 7.42 -2.99 -12.40
N LEU A 168 6.27 -3.23 -13.04
CA LEU A 168 5.37 -4.35 -12.73
C LEU A 168 6.11 -5.71 -12.69
N THR A 169 7.01 -5.97 -13.65
CA THR A 169 7.80 -7.22 -13.69
C THR A 169 8.65 -7.42 -12.45
N SER A 170 9.30 -6.36 -11.95
CA SER A 170 10.14 -6.42 -10.76
C SER A 170 9.33 -6.74 -9.50
N LEU A 171 8.16 -6.09 -9.34
CA LEU A 171 7.25 -6.34 -8.23
C LEU A 171 6.65 -7.74 -8.30
N TYR A 172 6.28 -8.21 -9.49
CA TYR A 172 5.85 -9.59 -9.71
C TYR A 172 6.90 -10.61 -9.25
N GLU A 173 8.18 -10.40 -9.60
CA GLU A 173 9.25 -11.31 -9.21
C GLU A 173 9.54 -11.28 -7.70
N LEU A 174 9.46 -10.10 -7.07
CA LEU A 174 9.57 -9.98 -5.62
C LEU A 174 8.39 -10.65 -4.92
N GLY A 175 7.17 -10.40 -5.38
CA GLY A 175 5.95 -11.03 -4.86
C GLY A 175 6.07 -12.55 -4.87
N LYS A 176 6.53 -13.15 -5.96
CA LYS A 176 6.77 -14.60 -6.05
C LYS A 176 7.77 -15.10 -5.00
N LYS A 177 8.87 -14.38 -4.79
CA LYS A 177 9.87 -14.73 -3.74
C LYS A 177 9.27 -14.64 -2.34
N LEU A 178 8.33 -13.72 -2.12
CA LEU A 178 7.66 -13.51 -0.84
C LEU A 178 6.44 -14.43 -0.61
N GLY A 179 6.03 -15.19 -1.62
CA GLY A 179 4.92 -16.16 -1.58
C GLY A 179 3.59 -15.67 -2.15
N TYR A 180 3.60 -14.59 -2.95
CA TYR A 180 2.41 -13.98 -3.55
C TYR A 180 2.27 -14.33 -5.04
N ALA A 181 1.03 -14.23 -5.51
CA ALA A 181 0.68 -14.23 -6.93
C ALA A 181 0.10 -12.86 -7.33
N LEU A 182 0.48 -12.37 -8.51
CA LEU A 182 -0.14 -11.17 -9.08
C LEU A 182 -1.54 -11.52 -9.59
N ILE A 183 -2.55 -10.79 -9.10
CA ILE A 183 -3.95 -11.01 -9.48
C ILE A 183 -4.40 -10.02 -10.58
N GLY A 184 -3.77 -8.85 -10.67
CA GLY A 184 -3.96 -7.88 -11.75
C GLY A 184 -3.48 -6.49 -11.35
N THR A 185 -3.71 -5.52 -12.23
CA THR A 185 -3.55 -4.07 -12.02
C THR A 185 -4.90 -3.41 -12.29
N ASP A 186 -5.12 -2.19 -11.84
CA ASP A 186 -6.23 -1.36 -12.32
C ASP A 186 -6.08 -1.04 -13.84
N LYS A 187 -7.12 -0.48 -14.45
CA LYS A 187 -7.18 -0.19 -15.90
C LYS A 187 -6.48 1.09 -16.35
N MET A 188 -6.24 2.04 -15.45
CA MET A 188 -5.98 3.47 -15.75
C MET A 188 -7.08 4.15 -16.58
#